data_AF-B7MZ95-F1
#
_entry.id   AF-B7MZ95-F1
#
_cell.length_a   1.000
_cell.length_b   1.000
_cell.length_c   1.000
_cell.angle_alpha   90.00
_cell.angle_beta   90.00
_cell.angle_gamma   90.00
#
_symmetry.space_group_name_H-M   'P 1'
#
loop_
_entity.id
_entity.type
_entity.pdbx_description
1 polymer ?
#
loop_
_entity_poly.entity_id
_entity_poly.type
_entity_poly.pdbx_seq_one_letter_code
_entity_poly.pdbx_strand_id
1 'polypeptide(L)'
;MMANRMILNETAWFGRGAVGSLTDEVKRRGYQKALIVTDKTLVQCGVVAKVIDKMDAAGLAWAIYDGVVPNPTITVVKEGLDVFQNSGADYLIAIGGGSPQDTCKAIGIISNNPEFADVRSLEGLSPTNKPSVPILAIPTTAGTAAEVTINYVITDEEKRRKFVCVDPHDIPQVAFIDADMMDGMPPALKAATGVDALTHAIEGYITRGAWALTDALHIKAIEIIAGALRGSVAGDKDAGEEMALGQYVAGMGFSNVGLGLVHGMAHPLGAFYNTPHGVANAILLPHVMRYNADFTGEKYHDIARVMGVKVEGMSLEEARNAAVEAVFALNRDVGIPPHLRDVGVRKEDIPALAQAALDDVCTGGNPREATLEDIVELYHTAW
;
A
#
# COMPACT_ATOMS: atom_id res chain seq x y z
N MET A 1 22.03 17.10 12.60
CA MET A 1 21.33 16.06 11.84
C MET A 1 20.65 15.15 12.84
N MET A 2 19.33 14.95 12.73
CA MET A 2 18.62 13.95 13.52
C MET A 2 18.90 12.56 12.93
N ALA A 3 18.92 11.52 13.77
CA ALA A 3 19.09 10.15 13.31
C ALA A 3 17.83 9.67 12.58
N ASN A 4 18.00 8.90 11.50
CA ASN A 4 16.88 8.28 10.76
C ASN A 4 16.65 6.85 11.25
N ARG A 5 15.38 6.44 11.37
CA ARG A 5 14.97 5.09 11.77
C ARG A 5 14.51 4.31 10.56
N MET A 6 14.81 3.00 10.52
CA MET A 6 14.23 2.05 9.57
C MET A 6 13.57 0.91 10.36
N ILE A 7 12.31 0.64 10.08
CA ILE A 7 11.61 -0.58 10.46
C ILE A 7 11.38 -1.38 9.19
N LEU A 8 11.70 -2.66 9.24
CA LEU A 8 11.57 -3.64 8.16
C LEU A 8 11.15 -4.97 8.79
N ASN A 9 10.68 -5.92 7.98
CA ASN A 9 10.49 -7.28 8.47
C ASN A 9 11.83 -7.87 8.91
N GLU A 10 11.82 -8.59 10.04
CA GLU A 10 13.01 -9.34 10.47
C GLU A 10 13.28 -10.51 9.51
N THR A 11 12.23 -11.10 8.93
CA THR A 11 12.34 -12.19 7.95
C THR A 11 11.42 -11.90 6.76
N ALA A 12 11.91 -12.09 5.54
CA ALA A 12 11.09 -12.05 4.34
C ALA A 12 11.57 -13.08 3.32
N TRP A 13 10.63 -13.74 2.66
CA TRP A 13 10.88 -14.71 1.58
C TRP A 13 10.37 -14.13 0.26
N PHE A 14 11.18 -14.22 -0.79
CA PHE A 14 10.87 -13.66 -2.11
C PHE A 14 10.90 -14.72 -3.20
N GLY A 15 10.03 -14.53 -4.18
CA GLY A 15 9.99 -15.31 -5.41
C GLY A 15 8.84 -16.30 -5.45
N ARG A 16 8.56 -16.81 -6.65
CA ARG A 16 7.52 -17.81 -6.87
C ARG A 16 7.74 -19.05 -6.00
N GLY A 17 6.71 -19.44 -5.26
CA GLY A 17 6.76 -20.54 -4.29
C GLY A 17 7.25 -20.16 -2.88
N ALA A 18 7.54 -18.88 -2.60
CA ALA A 18 7.92 -18.39 -1.27
C ALA A 18 6.93 -18.78 -0.16
N VAL A 19 5.63 -18.91 -0.45
CA VAL A 19 4.66 -19.39 0.57
C VAL A 19 4.92 -20.83 1.03
N GLY A 20 5.74 -21.59 0.29
CA GLY A 20 6.23 -22.90 0.72
C GLY A 20 7.04 -22.88 2.02
N SER A 21 7.67 -21.74 2.35
CA SER A 21 8.45 -21.57 3.58
C SER A 21 7.59 -21.34 4.83
N LEU A 22 6.29 -21.05 4.67
CA LEU A 22 5.41 -20.66 5.77
C LEU A 22 5.33 -21.71 6.88
N THR A 23 5.15 -22.99 6.52
CA THR A 23 4.96 -24.05 7.52
C THR A 23 6.18 -24.25 8.41
N ASP A 24 7.37 -24.04 7.85
CA ASP A 24 8.63 -24.16 8.59
C ASP A 24 8.86 -22.94 9.49
N GLU A 25 8.51 -21.74 9.04
CA GLU A 25 8.52 -20.54 9.88
C GLU A 25 7.58 -20.67 11.08
N VAL A 26 6.37 -21.17 10.88
CA VAL A 26 5.42 -21.45 11.97
C VAL A 26 5.99 -22.46 12.96
N LYS A 27 6.55 -23.58 12.49
CA LYS A 27 7.16 -24.61 13.34
C LYS A 27 8.35 -24.09 14.13
N ARG A 28 9.24 -23.31 13.50
CA ARG A 28 10.42 -22.71 14.16
C ARG A 28 10.03 -21.74 15.28
N ARG A 29 8.93 -21.01 15.08
CA ARG A 29 8.41 -20.03 16.05
C ARG A 29 7.53 -20.67 17.12
N GLY A 30 7.14 -21.93 16.95
CA GLY A 30 6.38 -22.71 17.94
C GLY A 30 4.93 -22.27 18.10
N TYR A 31 4.35 -21.58 17.11
CA TYR A 31 2.95 -21.18 17.15
C TYR A 31 2.02 -22.39 17.02
N GLN A 32 0.85 -22.31 17.64
CA GLN A 32 -0.08 -23.43 17.77
C GLN A 32 -1.24 -23.35 16.77
N LYS A 33 -1.86 -22.18 16.60
CA LYS A 33 -3.03 -22.01 15.73
C LYS A 33 -3.11 -20.62 15.11
N ALA A 34 -3.28 -20.57 13.79
CA ALA A 34 -3.50 -19.32 13.07
C ALA A 34 -4.95 -18.87 13.14
N LEU A 35 -5.18 -17.56 13.14
CA LEU A 35 -6.32 -16.99 12.45
C LEU A 35 -5.85 -16.40 11.12
N ILE A 36 -6.42 -16.90 10.02
CA ILE A 36 -6.25 -16.33 8.69
C ILE A 36 -7.22 -15.17 8.52
N VAL A 37 -6.71 -13.98 8.20
CA VAL A 37 -7.48 -12.77 7.89
C VAL A 37 -7.41 -12.54 6.38
N THR A 38 -8.55 -12.61 5.71
CA THR A 38 -8.65 -12.57 4.25
C THR A 38 -10.02 -12.03 3.80
N ASP A 39 -10.30 -12.09 2.50
CA ASP A 39 -11.59 -11.75 1.93
C ASP A 39 -12.24 -12.94 1.20
N LYS A 40 -13.56 -12.86 0.99
CA LYS A 40 -14.35 -13.89 0.29
C LYS A 40 -13.88 -14.18 -1.13
N THR A 41 -13.35 -13.17 -1.83
CA THR A 41 -12.89 -13.34 -3.22
C THR A 41 -11.69 -14.25 -3.28
N LEU A 42 -10.73 -14.08 -2.36
CA LEU A 42 -9.52 -14.91 -2.28
C LEU A 42 -9.82 -16.35 -1.84
N VAL A 43 -10.83 -16.54 -0.99
CA VAL A 43 -11.36 -17.87 -0.67
C VAL A 43 -11.97 -18.51 -1.92
N GLN A 44 -12.88 -17.81 -2.61
CA GLN A 44 -13.57 -18.31 -3.80
C GLN A 44 -12.61 -18.61 -4.96
N CYS A 45 -11.56 -17.80 -5.14
CA CYS A 45 -10.55 -17.99 -6.17
C CYS A 45 -9.53 -19.10 -5.85
N GLY A 46 -9.64 -19.76 -4.68
CA GLY A 46 -8.71 -20.80 -4.26
C GLY A 46 -7.32 -20.29 -3.90
N VAL A 47 -7.14 -18.98 -3.69
CA VAL A 47 -5.85 -18.40 -3.27
C VAL A 47 -5.56 -18.81 -1.83
N VAL A 48 -6.55 -18.72 -0.95
CA VAL A 48 -6.42 -19.17 0.46
C VAL A 48 -6.13 -20.68 0.54
N ALA A 49 -6.71 -21.48 -0.36
CA ALA A 49 -6.47 -22.93 -0.45
C ALA A 49 -4.98 -23.27 -0.63
N LYS A 50 -4.24 -22.48 -1.44
CA LYS A 50 -2.78 -22.66 -1.64
C LYS A 50 -1.98 -22.63 -0.34
N VAL A 51 -2.50 -21.97 0.70
CA VAL A 51 -1.89 -21.87 2.02
C VAL A 51 -2.45 -22.93 2.96
N ILE A 52 -3.77 -23.04 3.10
CA ILE A 52 -4.37 -24.01 4.06
C ILE A 52 -4.04 -25.46 3.69
N ASP A 53 -3.95 -25.82 2.41
CA ASP A 53 -3.57 -27.16 1.98
C ASP A 53 -2.15 -27.53 2.47
N LYS A 54 -1.24 -26.55 2.48
CA LYS A 54 0.13 -26.73 3.01
C LYS A 54 0.12 -26.82 4.52
N MET A 55 -0.70 -26.02 5.20
CA MET A 55 -0.86 -26.06 6.64
C MET A 55 -1.44 -27.40 7.10
N ASP A 56 -2.47 -27.91 6.44
CA ASP A 56 -3.11 -29.20 6.71
C ASP A 56 -2.12 -30.36 6.50
N ALA A 57 -1.37 -30.35 5.39
CA ALA A 57 -0.32 -31.33 5.14
C ALA A 57 0.80 -31.31 6.20
N ALA A 58 1.04 -30.15 6.82
CA ALA A 58 2.01 -29.96 7.89
C ALA A 58 1.44 -30.19 9.30
N GLY A 59 0.13 -30.45 9.44
CA GLY A 59 -0.55 -30.61 10.72
C GLY A 59 -0.67 -29.32 11.53
N LEU A 60 -0.72 -28.15 10.88
CA LEU A 60 -0.83 -26.84 11.52
C LEU A 60 -2.29 -26.39 11.59
N ALA A 61 -2.77 -26.06 12.79
CA ALA A 61 -4.15 -25.66 12.99
C ALA A 61 -4.40 -24.21 12.50
N TRP A 62 -5.61 -23.98 11.98
CA TRP A 62 -6.03 -22.66 11.53
C TRP A 62 -7.54 -22.45 11.74
N ALA A 63 -7.95 -21.18 11.72
CA ALA A 63 -9.31 -20.69 11.55
C ALA A 63 -9.29 -19.57 10.50
N ILE A 64 -10.45 -19.17 9.96
CA ILE A 64 -10.55 -18.12 8.94
C ILE A 64 -11.54 -17.05 9.39
N TYR A 65 -11.15 -15.78 9.17
CA TYR A 65 -12.05 -14.64 9.05
C TYR A 65 -11.92 -14.09 7.62
N ASP A 66 -12.99 -14.22 6.83
CA ASP A 66 -13.06 -13.78 5.43
C ASP A 66 -13.98 -12.57 5.23
N GLY A 67 -14.35 -11.89 6.31
CA GLY A 67 -15.28 -10.76 6.33
C GLY A 67 -14.70 -9.44 5.82
N VAL A 68 -13.41 -9.41 5.44
CA VAL A 68 -12.76 -8.19 4.99
C VAL A 68 -13.36 -7.70 3.68
N VAL A 69 -13.53 -6.38 3.58
CA VAL A 69 -13.97 -5.67 2.37
C VAL A 69 -12.91 -4.64 1.95
N PRO A 70 -12.89 -4.21 0.68
CA PRO A 70 -12.06 -3.09 0.24
C PRO A 70 -12.31 -1.84 1.11
N ASN A 71 -11.25 -1.10 1.43
CA ASN A 71 -11.29 0.06 2.35
C ASN A 71 -11.87 -0.33 3.74
N PRO A 72 -11.18 -1.22 4.49
CA PRO A 72 -11.74 -1.90 5.64
C PRO A 72 -12.23 -0.91 6.71
N THR A 73 -13.35 -1.22 7.36
CA THR A 73 -14.03 -0.30 8.28
C THR A 73 -13.75 -0.66 9.73
N ILE A 74 -14.05 0.26 10.65
CA ILE A 74 -14.03 0.00 12.10
C ILE A 74 -14.87 -1.24 12.46
N THR A 75 -16.02 -1.42 11.80
CA THR A 75 -16.91 -2.58 12.00
C THR A 75 -16.21 -3.89 11.66
N VAL A 76 -15.57 -3.95 10.48
CA VAL A 76 -14.82 -5.13 10.01
C VAL A 76 -13.67 -5.49 10.96
N VAL A 77 -12.95 -4.48 11.47
CA VAL A 77 -11.89 -4.71 12.46
C VAL A 77 -12.45 -5.35 13.73
N LYS A 78 -13.58 -4.83 14.25
CA LYS A 78 -14.21 -5.36 15.48
C LYS A 78 -14.72 -6.79 15.29
N GLU A 79 -15.37 -7.07 14.17
CA GLU A 79 -15.83 -8.42 13.84
C GLU A 79 -14.66 -9.41 13.76
N GLY A 80 -13.57 -9.05 13.07
CA GLY A 80 -12.39 -9.89 12.98
C GLY A 80 -11.68 -10.08 14.32
N LEU A 81 -11.68 -9.06 15.19
CA LEU A 81 -11.15 -9.14 16.55
C LEU A 81 -11.96 -10.11 17.41
N ASP A 82 -13.29 -10.06 17.34
CA ASP A 82 -14.16 -11.01 18.04
C ASP A 82 -13.90 -12.45 17.57
N VAL A 83 -13.71 -12.66 16.26
CA VAL A 83 -13.34 -13.98 15.73
C VAL A 83 -11.97 -14.42 16.26
N PHE A 84 -10.98 -13.54 16.29
CA PHE A 84 -9.65 -13.83 16.83
C PHE A 84 -9.72 -14.30 18.28
N GLN A 85 -10.38 -13.53 19.14
CA GLN A 85 -10.52 -13.82 20.57
C GLN A 85 -11.23 -15.16 20.83
N ASN A 86 -12.20 -15.54 19.99
CA ASN A 86 -12.94 -16.79 20.14
C ASN A 86 -12.30 -17.99 19.42
N SER A 87 -11.32 -17.76 18.54
CA SER A 87 -10.70 -18.82 17.71
C SER A 87 -9.70 -19.70 18.48
N GLY A 88 -9.14 -19.19 19.58
CA GLY A 88 -8.00 -19.80 20.27
C GLY A 88 -6.69 -19.72 19.49
N ALA A 89 -6.61 -18.85 18.48
CA ALA A 89 -5.38 -18.58 17.74
C ALA A 89 -4.37 -17.80 18.60
N ASP A 90 -3.08 -18.05 18.36
CA ASP A 90 -1.96 -17.37 19.02
C ASP A 90 -1.11 -16.53 18.05
N TYR A 91 -1.41 -16.60 16.75
CA TYR A 91 -0.83 -15.75 15.71
C TYR A 91 -1.81 -15.52 14.55
N LEU A 92 -1.48 -14.56 13.71
CA LEU A 92 -2.28 -14.15 12.55
C LEU A 92 -1.54 -14.46 11.25
N ILE A 93 -2.31 -14.84 10.22
CA ILE A 93 -1.84 -14.90 8.84
C ILE A 93 -2.71 -13.96 8.00
N ALA A 94 -2.12 -12.90 7.47
CA ALA A 94 -2.82 -12.01 6.54
C ALA A 94 -2.65 -12.53 5.11
N ILE A 95 -3.75 -12.88 4.42
CA ILE A 95 -3.72 -13.30 3.02
C ILE A 95 -4.57 -12.32 2.22
N GLY A 96 -3.91 -11.43 1.47
CA GLY A 96 -4.61 -10.41 0.70
C GLY A 96 -3.77 -9.23 0.26
N GLY A 97 -4.43 -8.28 -0.41
CA GLY A 97 -3.86 -6.94 -0.61
C GLY A 97 -3.91 -6.11 0.69
N GLY A 98 -3.78 -4.79 0.57
CA GLY A 98 -3.77 -3.89 1.73
C GLY A 98 -4.98 -4.03 2.65
N SER A 99 -6.19 -4.29 2.14
CA SER A 99 -7.39 -4.36 3.00
C SER A 99 -7.34 -5.51 4.04
N PRO A 100 -7.09 -6.79 3.67
CA PRO A 100 -6.87 -7.84 4.67
C PRO A 100 -5.65 -7.62 5.56
N GLN A 101 -4.56 -7.08 5.02
CA GLN A 101 -3.34 -6.84 5.79
C GLN A 101 -3.54 -5.76 6.85
N ASP A 102 -4.15 -4.63 6.51
CA ASP A 102 -4.46 -3.54 7.42
C ASP A 102 -5.47 -3.96 8.49
N THR A 103 -6.48 -4.75 8.11
CA THR A 103 -7.43 -5.33 9.07
C THR A 103 -6.70 -6.25 10.05
N CYS A 104 -5.80 -7.10 9.54
CA CYS A 104 -5.02 -8.02 10.34
C CYS A 104 -4.12 -7.29 11.36
N LYS A 105 -3.47 -6.19 10.92
CA LYS A 105 -2.67 -5.32 11.80
C LYS A 105 -3.51 -4.73 12.93
N ALA A 106 -4.67 -4.16 12.61
CA ALA A 106 -5.56 -3.59 13.60
C ALA A 106 -6.03 -4.64 14.62
N ILE A 107 -6.43 -5.84 14.17
CA ILE A 107 -6.81 -6.95 15.06
C ILE A 107 -5.66 -7.32 16.00
N GLY A 108 -4.45 -7.51 15.46
CA GLY A 108 -3.29 -7.91 16.26
C GLY A 108 -2.85 -6.86 17.27
N ILE A 109 -2.90 -5.58 16.90
CA ILE A 109 -2.59 -4.46 17.80
C ILE A 109 -3.61 -4.39 18.94
N ILE A 110 -4.91 -4.37 18.62
CA ILE A 110 -5.96 -4.18 19.62
C ILE A 110 -6.02 -5.38 20.57
N SER A 111 -5.77 -6.60 20.08
CA SER A 111 -5.75 -7.78 20.94
C SER A 111 -4.71 -7.68 22.08
N ASN A 112 -3.56 -7.05 21.83
CA ASN A 112 -2.52 -6.87 22.86
C ASN A 112 -2.57 -5.50 23.56
N ASN A 113 -3.36 -4.56 23.04
CA ASN A 113 -3.55 -3.21 23.56
C ASN A 113 -5.08 -2.88 23.59
N PRO A 114 -5.84 -3.51 24.50
CA PRO A 114 -7.31 -3.48 24.49
C PRO A 114 -7.91 -2.09 24.78
N GLU A 115 -7.13 -1.13 25.29
CA GLU A 115 -7.55 0.26 25.46
C GLU A 115 -7.91 0.96 24.14
N PHE A 116 -7.48 0.40 23.00
CA PHE A 116 -7.77 0.91 21.65
C PHE A 116 -8.95 0.18 20.97
N ALA A 117 -9.85 -0.45 21.74
CA ALA A 117 -10.99 -1.21 21.20
C ALA A 117 -11.97 -0.37 20.34
N ASP A 118 -11.92 0.96 20.41
CA ASP A 118 -12.70 1.84 19.53
C ASP A 118 -12.08 2.02 18.14
N VAL A 119 -10.88 1.50 17.90
CA VAL A 119 -10.09 1.51 16.65
C VAL A 119 -9.61 2.90 16.25
N ARG A 120 -10.49 3.90 16.23
CA ARG A 120 -10.18 5.28 15.81
C ARG A 120 -9.10 5.97 16.67
N SER A 121 -8.95 5.57 17.93
CA SER A 121 -7.92 6.10 18.84
C SER A 121 -6.49 5.68 18.47
N LEU A 122 -6.32 4.79 17.48
CA LEU A 122 -5.02 4.40 16.91
C LEU A 122 -4.53 5.36 15.84
N GLU A 123 -5.32 6.34 15.39
CA GLU A 123 -4.92 7.28 14.34
C GLU A 123 -3.63 8.03 14.67
N GLY A 124 -2.79 8.22 13.66
CA GLY A 124 -1.50 8.88 13.77
C GLY A 124 -0.46 7.97 14.42
N LEU A 125 0.41 8.54 15.26
CA LEU A 125 1.41 7.78 16.01
C LEU A 125 0.73 7.06 17.18
N SER A 126 0.32 5.81 16.97
CA SER A 126 -0.43 5.03 17.96
C SER A 126 0.42 4.85 19.23
N PRO A 127 -0.04 5.27 20.42
CA PRO A 127 0.75 5.19 21.66
C PRO A 127 0.61 3.81 22.32
N THR A 128 0.81 2.74 21.56
CA THR A 128 0.71 1.36 22.05
C THR A 128 1.91 0.98 22.90
N ASN A 129 1.68 0.11 23.89
CA ASN A 129 2.71 -0.31 24.84
C ASN A 129 3.22 -1.73 24.57
N LYS A 130 2.48 -2.52 23.78
CA LYS A 130 2.79 -3.91 23.46
C LYS A 130 2.86 -4.11 21.94
N PRO A 131 3.80 -4.95 21.46
CA PRO A 131 3.79 -5.47 20.10
C PRO A 131 2.43 -6.06 19.74
N SER A 132 2.08 -5.99 18.46
CA SER A 132 0.96 -6.74 17.89
C SER A 132 1.09 -8.24 18.19
N VAL A 133 -0.04 -8.96 18.17
CA VAL A 133 -0.01 -10.42 17.99
C VAL A 133 0.85 -10.74 16.75
N PRO A 134 1.71 -11.78 16.77
CA PRO A 134 2.58 -12.06 15.64
C PRO A 134 1.82 -12.21 14.31
N ILE A 135 2.26 -11.49 13.29
CA ILE A 135 1.67 -11.52 11.94
C ILE A 135 2.64 -12.14 10.95
N LEU A 136 2.12 -13.09 10.15
CA LEU A 136 2.74 -13.61 8.94
C LEU A 136 1.95 -13.08 7.73
N ALA A 137 2.57 -12.26 6.89
CA ALA A 137 1.88 -11.54 5.82
C ALA A 137 2.16 -12.16 4.44
N ILE A 138 1.10 -12.39 3.66
CA ILE A 138 1.13 -12.97 2.32
C ILE A 138 0.38 -12.05 1.35
N PRO A 139 1.07 -11.10 0.70
CA PRO A 139 0.46 -10.21 -0.27
C PRO A 139 -0.09 -10.97 -1.49
N THR A 140 -1.30 -10.62 -1.92
CA THR A 140 -1.92 -11.14 -3.16
C THR A 140 -2.09 -10.06 -4.23
N THR A 141 -1.64 -8.84 -3.94
CA THR A 141 -1.58 -7.72 -4.88
C THR A 141 -0.18 -7.14 -4.91
N ALA A 142 0.32 -6.77 -6.08
CA ALA A 142 1.63 -6.13 -6.22
C ALA A 142 1.48 -4.59 -6.14
N GLY A 143 1.22 -4.06 -4.93
CA GLY A 143 0.83 -2.65 -4.76
C GLY A 143 1.16 -2.00 -3.43
N THR A 144 0.46 -2.42 -2.37
CA THR A 144 0.40 -1.65 -1.11
C THR A 144 1.63 -1.80 -0.22
N ALA A 145 2.38 -2.89 -0.39
CA ALA A 145 3.50 -3.27 0.47
C ALA A 145 3.17 -3.28 1.98
N ALA A 146 1.90 -3.53 2.32
CA ALA A 146 1.41 -3.50 3.71
C ALA A 146 2.14 -4.53 4.59
N GLU A 147 2.73 -5.55 3.96
CA GLU A 147 3.47 -6.62 4.61
C GLU A 147 4.79 -6.16 5.24
N VAL A 148 5.33 -5.00 4.81
CA VAL A 148 6.59 -4.43 5.32
C VAL A 148 6.42 -3.06 5.97
N THR A 149 5.27 -2.44 5.82
CA THR A 149 5.04 -1.12 6.41
C THR A 149 4.72 -1.20 7.90
N ILE A 150 4.87 -0.08 8.60
CA ILE A 150 4.38 0.16 9.97
C ILE A 150 3.08 0.96 9.97
N ASN A 151 2.32 0.88 8.88
CA ASN A 151 1.10 1.64 8.69
C ASN A 151 -0.06 0.68 8.39
N TYR A 152 -1.27 1.10 8.75
CA TYR A 152 -2.52 0.51 8.28
C TYR A 152 -3.61 1.60 8.22
N VAL A 153 -4.55 1.47 7.29
CA VAL A 153 -5.56 2.50 7.01
C VAL A 153 -6.97 1.93 7.15
N ILE A 154 -7.73 2.50 8.07
CA ILE A 154 -9.11 2.09 8.37
C ILE A 154 -10.09 3.21 8.00
N THR A 155 -11.28 2.83 7.59
CA THR A 155 -12.40 3.74 7.28
C THR A 155 -13.27 3.95 8.52
N ASP A 156 -13.40 5.20 8.96
CA ASP A 156 -14.42 5.64 9.90
C ASP A 156 -15.68 6.03 9.10
N GLU A 157 -16.67 5.13 9.07
CA GLU A 157 -17.93 5.33 8.36
C GLU A 157 -18.79 6.44 8.99
N GLU A 158 -18.70 6.62 10.31
CA GLU A 158 -19.44 7.65 11.04
C GLU A 158 -18.94 9.06 10.68
N LYS A 159 -17.61 9.21 10.55
CA LYS A 159 -16.97 10.47 10.15
C LYS A 159 -16.71 10.59 8.65
N ARG A 160 -17.04 9.56 7.87
CA ARG A 160 -16.81 9.46 6.42
C ARG A 160 -15.38 9.84 6.02
N ARG A 161 -14.40 9.23 6.67
CA ARG A 161 -12.96 9.46 6.40
C ARG A 161 -12.15 8.19 6.52
N LYS A 162 -11.00 8.14 5.85
CA LYS A 162 -9.94 7.19 6.16
C LYS A 162 -9.03 7.82 7.21
N PHE A 163 -8.51 7.00 8.12
CA PHE A 163 -7.49 7.41 9.07
C PHE A 163 -6.35 6.40 9.02
N VAL A 164 -5.12 6.94 9.07
CA VAL A 164 -3.90 6.16 9.00
C VAL A 164 -3.38 5.99 10.42
N CYS A 165 -3.07 4.75 10.77
CA CYS A 165 -2.37 4.39 12.00
C CYS A 165 -0.91 4.11 11.65
N VAL A 166 0.01 4.59 12.49
CA VAL A 166 1.46 4.44 12.30
C VAL A 166 2.05 3.91 13.60
N ASP A 167 2.49 2.65 13.58
CA ASP A 167 2.96 1.96 14.79
C ASP A 167 4.06 0.93 14.50
N PRO A 168 5.30 1.11 15.00
CA PRO A 168 6.34 0.09 14.90
C PRO A 168 5.93 -1.29 15.44
N HIS A 169 4.97 -1.35 16.36
CA HIS A 169 4.45 -2.60 16.91
C HIS A 169 3.61 -3.42 15.93
N ASP A 170 3.18 -2.86 14.79
CA ASP A 170 2.34 -3.56 13.80
C ASP A 170 3.13 -4.31 12.70
N ILE A 171 4.45 -4.14 12.67
CA ILE A 171 5.30 -4.77 11.66
C ILE A 171 5.14 -6.30 11.65
N PRO A 172 4.82 -6.91 10.48
CA PRO A 172 4.77 -8.36 10.39
C PRO A 172 6.13 -9.00 10.67
N GLN A 173 6.11 -10.13 11.37
CA GLN A 173 7.30 -10.88 11.73
C GLN A 173 7.93 -11.55 10.51
N VAL A 174 7.09 -12.02 9.58
CA VAL A 174 7.50 -12.61 8.30
C VAL A 174 6.61 -12.12 7.18
N ALA A 175 7.22 -11.77 6.04
CA ALA A 175 6.53 -11.52 4.78
C ALA A 175 6.87 -12.62 3.74
N PHE A 176 5.88 -13.07 2.97
CA PHE A 176 6.03 -14.05 1.90
C PHE A 176 5.62 -13.45 0.54
N ILE A 177 6.59 -12.89 -0.18
CA ILE A 177 6.38 -12.17 -1.43
C ILE A 177 6.43 -13.18 -2.58
N ASP A 178 5.27 -13.76 -2.88
CA ASP A 178 5.13 -14.85 -3.84
C ASP A 178 4.21 -14.45 -5.01
N ALA A 179 4.77 -14.34 -6.22
CA ALA A 179 3.98 -13.97 -7.40
C ALA A 179 2.93 -15.02 -7.79
N ASP A 180 3.05 -16.28 -7.37
CA ASP A 180 1.99 -17.30 -7.58
C ASP A 180 0.69 -16.96 -6.82
N MET A 181 0.79 -16.11 -5.79
CA MET A 181 -0.35 -15.59 -5.02
C MET A 181 -0.96 -14.33 -5.67
N MET A 182 -0.29 -13.76 -6.68
CA MET A 182 -0.64 -12.49 -7.33
C MET A 182 -1.13 -12.66 -8.77
N ASP A 183 -0.76 -13.76 -9.44
CA ASP A 183 -1.10 -14.01 -10.86
C ASP A 183 -2.60 -13.93 -11.16
N GLY A 184 -3.45 -14.32 -10.20
CA GLY A 184 -4.91 -14.32 -10.33
C GLY A 184 -5.56 -12.94 -10.37
N MET A 185 -4.81 -11.86 -10.12
CA MET A 185 -5.33 -10.50 -10.28
C MET A 185 -5.82 -10.25 -11.71
N PRO A 186 -7.03 -9.70 -11.90
CA PRO A 186 -7.46 -9.19 -13.19
C PRO A 186 -6.48 -8.12 -13.71
N PRO A 187 -6.31 -7.97 -15.05
CA PRO A 187 -5.39 -6.98 -15.61
C PRO A 187 -5.61 -5.55 -15.09
N ALA A 188 -6.87 -5.12 -14.91
CA ALA A 188 -7.18 -3.81 -14.35
C ALA A 188 -6.74 -3.65 -12.88
N LEU A 189 -6.80 -4.72 -12.09
CA LEU A 189 -6.31 -4.72 -10.71
C LEU A 189 -4.78 -4.67 -10.67
N LYS A 190 -4.10 -5.42 -11.56
CA LYS A 190 -2.64 -5.34 -11.72
C LYS A 190 -2.20 -3.92 -12.11
N ALA A 191 -2.91 -3.29 -13.04
CA ALA A 191 -2.66 -1.91 -13.47
C ALA A 191 -2.80 -0.93 -12.29
N ALA A 192 -3.94 -0.94 -11.61
CA ALA A 192 -4.21 -0.02 -10.51
C ALA A 192 -3.22 -0.20 -9.35
N THR A 193 -2.96 -1.44 -8.93
CA THR A 193 -2.03 -1.74 -7.83
C THR A 193 -0.57 -1.50 -8.22
N GLY A 194 -0.19 -1.73 -9.47
CA GLY A 194 1.16 -1.42 -9.93
C GLY A 194 1.45 0.07 -10.04
N VAL A 195 0.49 0.89 -10.47
CA VAL A 195 0.64 2.35 -10.43
C VAL A 195 0.59 2.86 -8.99
N ASP A 196 -0.17 2.22 -8.09
CA ASP A 196 -0.12 2.50 -6.65
C ASP A 196 1.30 2.29 -6.08
N ALA A 197 1.95 1.16 -6.40
CA ALA A 197 3.34 0.91 -6.05
C ALA A 197 4.30 1.97 -6.64
N LEU A 198 4.05 2.41 -7.88
CA LEU A 198 4.82 3.49 -8.49
C LEU A 198 4.63 4.82 -7.76
N THR A 199 3.40 5.14 -7.36
CA THR A 199 3.08 6.32 -6.53
C THR A 199 3.83 6.26 -5.22
N HIS A 200 3.81 5.11 -4.52
CA HIS A 200 4.58 4.92 -3.29
C HIS A 200 6.07 5.22 -3.47
N ALA A 201 6.65 4.71 -4.56
CA ALA A 201 8.07 4.91 -4.84
C ALA A 201 8.39 6.35 -5.24
N ILE A 202 7.58 7.01 -6.08
CA ILE A 202 7.79 8.39 -6.50
C ILE A 202 7.58 9.36 -5.32
N GLU A 203 6.48 9.23 -4.58
CA GLU A 203 6.22 10.09 -3.42
C GLU A 203 7.27 9.89 -2.34
N GLY A 204 7.60 8.63 -2.01
CA GLY A 204 8.66 8.32 -1.06
C GLY A 204 10.03 8.86 -1.49
N TYR A 205 10.32 8.88 -2.80
CA TYR A 205 11.56 9.44 -3.31
C TYR A 205 11.65 10.95 -3.13
N ILE A 206 10.53 11.67 -3.21
CA ILE A 206 10.52 13.14 -3.13
C ILE A 206 9.98 13.70 -1.81
N THR A 207 9.58 12.84 -0.88
CA THR A 207 9.01 13.26 0.41
C THR A 207 10.04 14.02 1.25
N ARG A 208 9.56 14.90 2.14
CA ARG A 208 10.42 15.73 3.01
C ARG A 208 11.38 14.91 3.88
N GLY A 209 10.97 13.70 4.27
CA GLY A 209 11.75 12.79 5.09
C GLY A 209 12.81 11.97 4.33
N ALA A 210 12.87 12.10 3.00
CA ALA A 210 13.76 11.29 2.17
C ALA A 210 15.23 11.46 2.56
N TRP A 211 15.96 10.35 2.59
CA TRP A 211 17.40 10.33 2.87
C TRP A 211 18.08 9.21 2.07
N ALA A 212 19.41 9.16 2.11
CA ALA A 212 20.22 8.35 1.19
C ALA A 212 19.78 6.88 1.02
N LEU A 213 19.39 6.19 2.10
CA LEU A 213 18.97 4.79 2.00
C LEU A 213 17.59 4.66 1.35
N THR A 214 16.61 5.48 1.74
CA THR A 214 15.28 5.41 1.12
C THR A 214 15.33 5.85 -0.33
N ASP A 215 16.16 6.84 -0.66
CA ASP A 215 16.39 7.26 -2.04
C ASP A 215 16.88 6.10 -2.91
N ALA A 216 17.82 5.30 -2.41
CA ALA A 216 18.34 4.13 -3.13
C ALA A 216 17.27 3.04 -3.33
N LEU A 217 16.42 2.81 -2.32
CA LEU A 217 15.31 1.86 -2.41
C LEU A 217 14.26 2.34 -3.42
N HIS A 218 13.82 3.59 -3.30
CA HIS A 218 12.76 4.16 -4.12
C HIS A 218 13.13 4.25 -5.59
N ILE A 219 14.33 4.74 -5.93
CA ILE A 219 14.72 4.83 -7.34
C ILE A 219 14.82 3.45 -8.00
N LYS A 220 15.25 2.43 -7.24
CA LYS A 220 15.27 1.05 -7.72
C LYS A 220 13.85 0.49 -7.88
N ALA A 221 12.94 0.80 -6.96
CA ALA A 221 11.53 0.41 -7.09
C ALA A 221 10.89 1.04 -8.33
N ILE A 222 11.13 2.34 -8.59
CA ILE A 222 10.63 3.04 -9.78
C ILE A 222 11.12 2.35 -11.06
N GLU A 223 12.41 2.02 -11.14
CA GLU A 223 13.02 1.32 -12.28
C GLU A 223 12.35 -0.04 -12.53
N ILE A 224 12.23 -0.87 -11.49
CA ILE A 224 11.62 -2.20 -11.59
C ILE A 224 10.16 -2.08 -12.04
N ILE A 225 9.37 -1.24 -11.37
CA ILE A 225 7.93 -1.11 -11.62
C ILE A 225 7.67 -0.57 -13.02
N ALA A 226 8.39 0.47 -13.45
CA ALA A 226 8.22 1.06 -14.76
C ALA A 226 8.57 0.09 -15.91
N GLY A 227 9.58 -0.78 -15.68
CA GLY A 227 9.96 -1.83 -16.62
C GLY A 227 8.98 -2.99 -16.69
N ALA A 228 8.42 -3.40 -15.55
CA ALA A 228 7.64 -4.63 -15.44
C ALA A 228 6.13 -4.45 -15.61
N LEU A 229 5.56 -3.30 -15.23
CA LEU A 229 4.10 -3.18 -15.07
C LEU A 229 3.31 -3.52 -16.34
N ARG A 230 3.75 -3.04 -17.51
CA ARG A 230 3.10 -3.33 -18.80
C ARG A 230 3.08 -4.84 -19.09
N GLY A 231 4.19 -5.53 -18.84
CA GLY A 231 4.30 -6.98 -19.02
C GLY A 231 3.41 -7.75 -18.03
N SER A 232 3.41 -7.35 -16.76
CA SER A 232 2.58 -7.99 -15.73
C SER A 232 1.07 -7.86 -16.03
N VAL A 233 0.62 -6.69 -16.49
CA VAL A 233 -0.76 -6.46 -16.93
C VAL A 233 -1.12 -7.34 -18.14
N ALA A 234 -0.17 -7.54 -19.06
CA ALA A 234 -0.33 -8.45 -20.20
C ALA A 234 -0.28 -9.94 -19.80
N GLY A 235 0.07 -10.27 -18.56
CA GLY A 235 0.13 -11.63 -18.03
C GLY A 235 1.50 -12.31 -18.13
N ASP A 236 2.56 -11.55 -18.42
CA ASP A 236 3.93 -12.08 -18.38
C ASP A 236 4.32 -12.46 -16.95
N LYS A 237 4.88 -13.67 -16.80
CA LYS A 237 5.14 -14.26 -15.47
C LYS A 237 6.33 -13.63 -14.77
N ASP A 238 7.38 -13.34 -15.52
CA ASP A 238 8.63 -12.79 -14.99
C ASP A 238 8.39 -11.32 -14.59
N ALA A 239 7.67 -10.56 -15.43
CA ALA A 239 7.19 -9.23 -15.09
C ALA A 239 6.28 -9.22 -13.85
N GLY A 240 5.47 -10.27 -13.65
CA GLY A 240 4.70 -10.45 -12.43
C GLY A 240 5.57 -10.61 -11.17
N GLU A 241 6.66 -11.37 -11.28
CA GLU A 241 7.63 -11.56 -10.19
C GLU A 241 8.46 -10.30 -9.92
N GLU A 242 8.87 -9.59 -10.97
CA GLU A 242 9.51 -8.28 -10.86
C GLU A 242 8.61 -7.27 -10.15
N MET A 243 7.32 -7.20 -10.50
CA MET A 243 6.35 -6.33 -9.83
C MET A 243 6.19 -6.66 -8.35
N ALA A 244 6.20 -7.95 -7.99
CA ALA A 244 6.11 -8.39 -6.60
C ALA A 244 7.31 -7.91 -5.76
N LEU A 245 8.52 -7.91 -6.33
CA LEU A 245 9.71 -7.33 -5.70
C LEU A 245 9.63 -5.80 -5.68
N GLY A 246 9.32 -5.17 -6.81
CA GLY A 246 9.33 -3.71 -6.96
C GLY A 246 8.42 -3.00 -5.97
N GLN A 247 7.19 -3.50 -5.79
CA GLN A 247 6.24 -2.95 -4.82
C GLN A 247 6.74 -3.09 -3.36
N TYR A 248 7.36 -4.23 -3.02
CA TYR A 248 7.87 -4.46 -1.67
C TYR A 248 9.01 -3.50 -1.36
N VAL A 249 9.94 -3.32 -2.31
CA VAL A 249 11.07 -2.38 -2.20
C VAL A 249 10.58 -0.94 -2.02
N ALA A 250 9.50 -0.54 -2.70
CA ALA A 250 8.87 0.75 -2.45
C ALA A 250 8.42 0.87 -0.97
N GLY A 251 7.77 -0.17 -0.44
CA GLY A 251 7.33 -0.31 0.95
C GLY A 251 8.44 -0.10 1.98
N MET A 252 9.59 -0.75 1.77
CA MET A 252 10.76 -0.60 2.62
C MET A 252 11.18 0.86 2.81
N GLY A 253 11.05 1.66 1.74
CA GLY A 253 11.34 3.09 1.78
C GLY A 253 10.21 3.90 2.39
N PHE A 254 9.03 3.91 1.77
CA PHE A 254 8.01 4.92 2.08
C PHE A 254 7.47 4.79 3.51
N SER A 255 7.44 3.58 4.05
CA SER A 255 7.01 3.34 5.42
C SER A 255 7.85 4.11 6.45
N ASN A 256 9.08 4.47 6.10
CA ASN A 256 10.05 5.06 7.02
C ASN A 256 10.24 6.57 6.83
N VAL A 257 9.72 7.14 5.74
CA VAL A 257 9.90 8.57 5.40
C VAL A 257 8.61 9.30 5.04
N GLY A 258 7.50 8.57 4.88
CA GLY A 258 6.22 9.10 4.48
C GLY A 258 6.01 9.09 2.97
N LEU A 259 4.93 9.75 2.57
CA LEU A 259 4.47 9.89 1.19
C LEU A 259 4.26 11.38 0.90
N GLY A 260 3.19 11.75 0.20
CA GLY A 260 2.85 13.13 -0.11
C GLY A 260 1.38 13.33 -0.44
N LEU A 261 1.14 14.32 -1.30
CA LEU A 261 -0.20 14.83 -1.59
C LEU A 261 -1.02 13.90 -2.50
N VAL A 262 -0.43 12.97 -3.25
CA VAL A 262 -1.21 12.01 -4.05
C VAL A 262 -2.04 11.15 -3.11
N HIS A 263 -1.40 10.55 -2.10
CA HIS A 263 -2.09 9.77 -1.08
C HIS A 263 -3.05 10.62 -0.24
N GLY A 264 -2.63 11.82 0.14
CA GLY A 264 -3.49 12.76 0.88
C GLY A 264 -4.79 13.07 0.13
N MET A 265 -4.74 13.20 -1.20
CA MET A 265 -5.92 13.39 -2.04
C MET A 265 -6.66 12.08 -2.38
N ALA A 266 -5.99 10.92 -2.41
CA ALA A 266 -6.65 9.65 -2.71
C ALA A 266 -7.49 9.12 -1.53
N HIS A 267 -7.06 9.34 -0.28
CA HIS A 267 -7.75 8.85 0.91
C HIS A 267 -9.20 9.35 1.03
N PRO A 268 -9.51 10.66 0.85
CA PRO A 268 -10.89 11.15 0.83
C PRO A 268 -11.75 10.52 -0.27
N LEU A 269 -11.19 10.22 -1.46
CA LEU A 269 -11.92 9.56 -2.55
C LEU A 269 -12.34 8.13 -2.17
N GLY A 270 -11.48 7.42 -1.44
CA GLY A 270 -11.81 6.12 -0.85
C GLY A 270 -12.93 6.22 0.18
N ALA A 271 -12.89 7.21 1.07
CA ALA A 271 -13.93 7.41 2.08
C ALA A 271 -15.28 7.86 1.51
N PHE A 272 -15.26 8.74 0.50
CA PHE A 272 -16.49 9.37 -0.02
C PHE A 272 -17.24 8.46 -0.99
N TYR A 273 -16.50 7.70 -1.81
CA TYR A 273 -17.07 6.96 -2.94
C TYR A 273 -16.70 5.48 -2.95
N ASN A 274 -15.95 5.01 -1.94
CA ASN A 274 -15.33 3.68 -1.95
C ASN A 274 -14.46 3.44 -3.20
N THR A 275 -13.82 4.50 -3.70
CA THR A 275 -12.94 4.42 -4.88
C THR A 275 -11.80 3.43 -4.58
N PRO A 276 -11.46 2.53 -5.51
CA PRO A 276 -10.28 1.69 -5.37
C PRO A 276 -9.01 2.55 -5.22
N HIS A 277 -8.27 2.35 -4.13
CA HIS A 277 -7.10 3.17 -3.74
C HIS A 277 -6.10 3.39 -4.87
N GLY A 278 -5.66 2.30 -5.52
CA GLY A 278 -4.70 2.39 -6.63
C GLY A 278 -5.23 3.14 -7.85
N VAL A 279 -6.54 3.13 -8.12
CA VAL A 279 -7.12 3.90 -9.23
C VAL A 279 -7.11 5.40 -8.92
N ALA A 280 -7.49 5.77 -7.68
CA ALA A 280 -7.44 7.16 -7.23
C ALA A 280 -6.01 7.72 -7.31
N ASN A 281 -5.05 6.99 -6.75
CA ASN A 281 -3.63 7.35 -6.81
C ASN A 281 -3.13 7.46 -8.25
N ALA A 282 -3.46 6.50 -9.11
CA ALA A 282 -3.02 6.50 -10.50
C ALA A 282 -3.51 7.73 -11.27
N ILE A 283 -4.78 8.13 -11.10
CA ILE A 283 -5.33 9.34 -11.73
C ILE A 283 -4.59 10.58 -11.23
N LEU A 284 -4.42 10.71 -9.91
CA LEU A 284 -3.88 11.91 -9.27
C LEU A 284 -2.37 12.11 -9.48
N LEU A 285 -1.61 11.01 -9.54
CA LEU A 285 -0.15 11.00 -9.55
C LEU A 285 0.48 12.01 -10.52
N PRO A 286 0.22 11.99 -11.84
CA PRO A 286 0.92 12.87 -12.77
C PRO A 286 0.55 14.36 -12.57
N HIS A 287 -0.65 14.67 -12.05
CA HIS A 287 -1.06 16.04 -11.75
C HIS A 287 -0.33 16.61 -10.53
N VAL A 288 -0.26 15.83 -9.45
CA VAL A 288 0.48 16.20 -8.24
C VAL A 288 1.99 16.24 -8.50
N MET A 289 2.51 15.35 -9.36
CA MET A 289 3.90 15.43 -9.79
C MET A 289 4.22 16.77 -10.46
N ARG A 290 3.35 17.21 -11.38
CA ARG A 290 3.50 18.52 -12.04
C ARG A 290 3.47 19.66 -11.01
N TYR A 291 2.57 19.60 -10.03
CA TYR A 291 2.49 20.58 -8.95
C TYR A 291 3.75 20.66 -8.07
N ASN A 292 4.38 19.51 -7.83
CA ASN A 292 5.56 19.38 -6.99
C ASN A 292 6.88 19.66 -7.72
N ALA A 293 6.90 19.72 -9.05
CA ALA A 293 8.10 19.66 -9.87
C ALA A 293 9.25 20.59 -9.38
N ASP A 294 8.94 21.83 -9.00
CA ASP A 294 9.95 22.81 -8.56
C ASP A 294 10.59 22.54 -7.20
N PHE A 295 10.00 21.65 -6.40
CA PHE A 295 10.43 21.30 -5.05
C PHE A 295 11.15 19.94 -4.98
N THR A 296 11.54 19.38 -6.14
CA THR A 296 12.10 18.01 -6.24
C THR A 296 13.60 17.97 -6.56
N GLY A 297 14.24 19.12 -6.74
CA GLY A 297 15.63 19.19 -7.21
C GLY A 297 15.78 18.47 -8.55
N GLU A 298 16.76 17.56 -8.64
CA GLU A 298 17.07 16.74 -9.83
C GLU A 298 16.28 15.42 -9.88
N LYS A 299 15.48 15.09 -8.85
CA LYS A 299 14.90 13.75 -8.70
C LYS A 299 13.99 13.33 -9.87
N TYR A 300 13.36 14.29 -10.56
CA TYR A 300 12.55 13.97 -11.74
C TYR A 300 13.39 13.62 -12.97
N HIS A 301 14.61 14.13 -13.08
CA HIS A 301 15.55 13.67 -14.09
C HIS A 301 15.90 12.18 -13.87
N ASP A 302 16.08 11.77 -12.61
CA ASP A 302 16.31 10.36 -12.27
C ASP A 302 15.09 9.49 -12.56
N ILE A 303 13.89 9.92 -12.16
CA ILE A 303 12.63 9.21 -12.47
C ILE A 303 12.44 9.06 -13.98
N ALA A 304 12.55 10.14 -14.76
CA ALA A 304 12.43 10.08 -16.22
C ALA A 304 13.40 9.06 -16.82
N ARG A 305 14.68 9.10 -16.39
CA ARG A 305 15.72 8.18 -16.87
C ARG A 305 15.35 6.71 -16.64
N VAL A 306 14.97 6.33 -15.41
CA VAL A 306 14.66 4.92 -15.10
C VAL A 306 13.31 4.47 -15.66
N MET A 307 12.42 5.41 -15.98
CA MET A 307 11.19 5.13 -16.74
C MET A 307 11.41 5.03 -18.26
N GLY A 308 12.67 5.05 -18.73
CA GLY A 308 13.04 4.82 -20.13
C GLY A 308 13.15 6.08 -21.00
N VAL A 309 13.08 7.27 -20.41
CA VAL A 309 13.29 8.53 -21.14
C VAL A 309 14.79 8.76 -21.36
N LYS A 310 15.17 9.12 -22.59
CA LYS A 310 16.53 9.60 -22.89
C LYS A 310 16.68 11.04 -22.45
N VAL A 311 17.20 11.25 -21.24
CA VAL A 311 17.35 12.58 -20.62
C VAL A 311 18.63 13.32 -21.02
N GLU A 312 19.53 12.68 -21.75
CA GLU A 312 20.78 13.29 -22.21
C GLU A 312 20.53 14.55 -23.05
N GLY A 313 21.09 15.68 -22.61
CA GLY A 313 20.94 16.97 -23.29
C GLY A 313 19.64 17.73 -22.99
N MET A 314 18.73 17.16 -22.20
CA MET A 314 17.57 17.88 -21.67
C MET A 314 17.99 18.85 -20.57
N SER A 315 17.37 20.03 -20.55
CA SER A 315 17.32 20.88 -19.37
C SER A 315 16.54 20.21 -18.24
N LEU A 316 16.72 20.68 -17.00
CA LEU A 316 15.98 20.16 -15.85
C LEU A 316 14.46 20.33 -16.00
N GLU A 317 14.01 21.43 -16.60
CA GLU A 317 12.58 21.68 -16.87
C GLU A 317 12.02 20.65 -17.87
N GLU A 318 12.75 20.37 -18.96
CA GLU A 318 12.38 19.35 -19.93
C GLU A 318 12.35 17.96 -19.29
N ALA A 319 13.33 17.62 -18.45
CA ALA A 319 13.39 16.35 -17.74
C ALA A 319 12.22 16.19 -16.74
N ARG A 320 11.83 17.25 -16.03
CA ARG A 320 10.65 17.27 -15.16
C ARG A 320 9.36 17.01 -15.93
N ASN A 321 9.18 17.69 -17.06
CA ASN A 321 8.02 17.49 -17.93
C ASN A 321 7.99 16.07 -18.51
N ALA A 322 9.15 15.53 -18.88
CA ALA A 322 9.26 14.17 -19.41
C ALA A 322 8.93 13.09 -18.36
N ALA A 323 9.30 13.30 -17.09
CA ALA A 323 8.89 12.41 -15.99
C ALA A 323 7.36 12.34 -15.84
N VAL A 324 6.71 13.51 -15.84
CA VAL A 324 5.25 13.61 -15.76
C VAL A 324 4.58 12.93 -16.96
N GLU A 325 5.09 13.16 -18.18
CA GLU A 325 4.54 12.52 -19.38
C GLU A 325 4.76 11.01 -19.39
N ALA A 326 5.89 10.51 -18.88
CA ALA A 326 6.13 9.07 -18.77
C ALA A 326 5.08 8.36 -17.88
N VAL A 327 4.65 9.02 -16.80
CA VAL A 327 3.57 8.52 -15.93
C VAL A 327 2.21 8.60 -16.65
N PHE A 328 1.89 9.71 -17.32
CA PHE A 328 0.68 9.78 -18.14
C PHE A 328 0.64 8.69 -19.22
N ALA A 329 1.76 8.45 -19.91
CA ALA A 329 1.89 7.40 -20.91
C ALA A 329 1.67 6.01 -20.30
N LEU A 330 2.31 5.72 -19.17
CA LEU A 330 2.11 4.45 -18.46
C LEU A 330 0.63 4.24 -18.09
N ASN A 331 -0.02 5.24 -17.50
CA ASN A 331 -1.44 5.18 -17.15
C ASN A 331 -2.32 4.84 -18.35
N ARG A 332 -2.08 5.50 -19.50
CA ARG A 332 -2.81 5.20 -20.75
C ARG A 332 -2.56 3.78 -21.24
N ASP A 333 -1.31 3.34 -21.22
CA ASP A 333 -0.91 2.03 -21.73
C ASP A 333 -1.50 0.88 -20.92
N VAL A 334 -1.66 1.04 -19.60
CA VAL A 334 -2.23 0.00 -18.72
C VAL A 334 -3.73 0.20 -18.44
N GLY A 335 -4.37 1.17 -19.10
CA GLY A 335 -5.82 1.34 -19.09
C GLY A 335 -6.40 1.98 -17.84
N ILE A 336 -5.64 2.85 -17.15
CA ILE A 336 -6.17 3.66 -16.05
C ILE A 336 -7.12 4.73 -16.62
N PRO A 337 -8.32 4.93 -16.03
CA PRO A 337 -9.18 6.06 -16.40
C PRO A 337 -8.43 7.38 -16.28
N PRO A 338 -8.53 8.31 -17.24
CA PRO A 338 -7.74 9.54 -17.21
C PRO A 338 -8.28 10.63 -16.27
N HIS A 339 -9.54 10.54 -15.82
CA HIS A 339 -10.16 11.60 -15.02
C HIS A 339 -10.96 11.05 -13.84
N LEU A 340 -11.07 11.85 -12.77
CA LEU A 340 -11.84 11.51 -11.58
C LEU A 340 -13.35 11.39 -11.84
N ARG A 341 -13.91 12.15 -12.80
CA ARG A 341 -15.32 11.98 -13.20
C ARG A 341 -15.62 10.58 -13.73
N ASP A 342 -14.63 9.93 -14.35
CA ASP A 342 -14.78 8.61 -14.98
C ASP A 342 -14.91 7.50 -13.93
N VAL A 343 -14.58 7.80 -12.67
CA VAL A 343 -14.70 6.90 -11.51
C VAL A 343 -15.72 7.38 -10.47
N GLY A 344 -16.61 8.31 -10.86
CA GLY A 344 -17.78 8.69 -10.07
C GLY A 344 -17.58 9.87 -9.11
N VAL A 345 -16.46 10.59 -9.19
CA VAL A 345 -16.22 11.78 -8.35
C VAL A 345 -17.10 12.95 -8.80
N ARG A 346 -17.70 13.64 -7.84
CA ARG A 346 -18.61 14.76 -8.07
C ARG A 346 -17.91 16.09 -7.80
N LYS A 347 -18.03 17.05 -8.72
CA LYS A 347 -17.43 18.38 -8.56
C LYS A 347 -17.88 19.09 -7.29
N GLU A 348 -19.15 18.91 -6.91
CA GLU A 348 -19.73 19.59 -5.76
C GLU A 348 -19.08 19.19 -4.43
N ASP A 349 -18.45 18.00 -4.38
CA ASP A 349 -17.80 17.48 -3.18
C ASP A 349 -16.33 17.93 -3.07
N ILE A 350 -15.75 18.55 -4.12
CA ILE A 350 -14.33 18.98 -4.16
C ILE A 350 -13.92 19.83 -2.94
N PRO A 351 -14.70 20.83 -2.47
CA PRO A 351 -14.33 21.59 -1.29
C PRO A 351 -14.17 20.73 -0.04
N ALA A 352 -15.04 19.73 0.16
CA ALA A 352 -14.96 18.81 1.30
C ALA A 352 -13.79 17.83 1.15
N LEU A 353 -13.56 17.32 -0.07
CA LEU A 353 -12.44 16.45 -0.39
C LEU A 353 -11.09 17.16 -0.18
N ALA A 354 -11.00 18.44 -0.54
CA ALA A 354 -9.78 19.24 -0.39
C ALA A 354 -9.45 19.50 1.08
N GLN A 355 -10.45 19.81 1.91
CA GLN A 355 -10.24 19.96 3.35
C GLN A 355 -9.79 18.63 3.98
N ALA A 356 -10.47 17.54 3.64
CA ALA A 356 -10.09 16.21 4.14
C ALA A 356 -8.67 15.80 3.70
N ALA A 357 -8.26 16.17 2.48
CA ALA A 357 -6.91 15.92 1.98
C ALA A 357 -5.85 16.79 2.67
N LEU A 358 -6.16 18.05 2.97
CA LEU A 358 -5.27 18.93 3.73
C LEU A 358 -4.97 18.38 5.12
N ASP A 359 -5.99 17.80 5.77
CA ASP A 359 -5.91 17.22 7.11
C ASP A 359 -5.36 15.77 7.11
N ASP A 360 -5.10 15.17 5.95
CA ASP A 360 -4.56 13.81 5.85
C ASP A 360 -3.09 13.75 6.26
N VAL A 361 -2.71 12.69 6.99
CA VAL A 361 -1.35 12.53 7.52
C VAL A 361 -0.28 12.49 6.42
N CYS A 362 -0.61 12.02 5.22
CA CYS A 362 0.35 11.88 4.13
C CYS A 362 0.72 13.25 3.54
N THR A 363 -0.22 14.20 3.53
CA THR A 363 -0.04 15.54 2.96
C THR A 363 1.12 16.29 3.60
N GLY A 364 1.35 16.10 4.91
CA GLY A 364 2.48 16.70 5.63
C GLY A 364 3.86 16.29 5.10
N GLY A 365 3.97 15.14 4.42
CA GLY A 365 5.19 14.67 3.78
C GLY A 365 5.51 15.34 2.44
N ASN A 366 4.54 16.02 1.82
CA ASN A 366 4.67 16.55 0.47
C ASN A 366 5.78 17.62 0.36
N PRO A 367 6.69 17.57 -0.64
CA PRO A 367 7.84 18.49 -0.73
C PRO A 367 7.44 19.96 -0.91
N ARG A 368 6.28 20.21 -1.52
CA ARG A 368 5.65 21.54 -1.60
C ARG A 368 4.56 21.62 -0.55
N GLU A 369 4.60 22.65 0.31
CA GLU A 369 3.50 22.88 1.26
C GLU A 369 2.23 23.23 0.46
N ALA A 370 1.15 22.48 0.67
CA ALA A 370 -0.08 22.64 -0.07
C ALA A 370 -1.08 23.49 0.72
N THR A 371 -1.70 24.47 0.07
CA THR A 371 -2.84 25.17 0.64
C THR A 371 -4.16 24.48 0.28
N LEU A 372 -5.24 24.85 0.95
CA LEU A 372 -6.57 24.35 0.59
C LEU A 372 -6.92 24.69 -0.87
N GLU A 373 -6.57 25.88 -1.33
CA GLU A 373 -6.81 26.36 -2.69
C GLU A 373 -6.02 25.56 -3.72
N ASP A 374 -4.76 25.23 -3.44
CA ASP A 374 -3.95 24.37 -4.31
C ASP A 374 -4.61 23.00 -4.50
N ILE A 375 -5.10 22.40 -3.42
CA ILE A 375 -5.74 21.07 -3.45
C ILE A 375 -7.07 21.10 -4.20
N VAL A 376 -7.87 22.16 -4.01
CA VAL A 376 -9.11 22.39 -4.78
C VAL A 376 -8.80 22.44 -6.28
N GLU A 377 -7.79 23.21 -6.69
CA GLU A 377 -7.39 23.32 -8.10
C GLU A 377 -6.87 21.99 -8.66
N LEU A 378 -6.13 21.23 -7.86
CA LEU A 378 -5.65 19.90 -8.25
C LEU A 378 -6.80 18.91 -8.50
N TYR A 379 -7.81 18.88 -7.63
CA TYR A 379 -9.00 18.07 -7.87
C TYR A 379 -9.75 18.51 -9.13
N HIS A 380 -9.88 19.83 -9.36
CA HIS A 380 -10.50 20.35 -10.58
C HIS A 380 -9.71 19.98 -11.84
N THR A 381 -8.38 20.03 -11.78
CA THR A 381 -7.49 19.66 -12.88
C THR A 381 -7.60 18.17 -13.22
N ALA A 382 -7.76 17.31 -12.21
CA ALA A 382 -7.89 15.87 -12.38
C ALA A 382 -9.34 15.41 -12.69
N TRP A 383 -10.35 16.30 -12.65
CA TRP A 383 -11.77 15.93 -12.76
C TRP A 383 -12.25 15.61 -14.17
#